data_AF-A0A9Q3Z5Y0-F1
#
_entry.id   AF-A0A9Q3Z5Y0-F1
#
_cell.length_a   1.000
_cell.length_b   1.000
_cell.length_c   1.000
_cell.angle_alpha   90.00
_cell.angle_beta   90.00
_cell.angle_gamma   90.00
#
_symmetry.space_group_name_H-M   'P 1'
#
loop_
_entity.id
_entity.type
_entity.pdbx_description
1 polymer ?
#
loop_
_entity_poly.entity_id
_entity_poly.type
_entity_poly.pdbx_seq_one_letter_code
_entity_poly.pdbx_strand_id
1 'polypeptide(L)'
;MTDLQDDQQSLSPELQEEVSGVSMSLVAAMASGLSPEKAMAELHGRFKEILKREGLSPWEIAYLRGKIEKWPPGYAEEWASGYAEGRAAARAEVILSALEARGVAVTVNVRERITSCTDLDTLALWCDRSLTITTAEDLFREGAEAPQE
;
A
#
# COMPACT_ATOMS: atom_id res chain seq x y z
N MET A 1 -21.87 21.71 10.46
CA MET A 1 -20.74 21.20 11.27
C MET A 1 -20.52 19.80 10.77
N THR A 2 -19.64 19.70 9.78
CA THR A 2 -19.56 18.60 8.81
C THR A 2 -19.14 17.31 9.49
N ASP A 3 -19.90 16.26 9.18
CA ASP A 3 -19.58 14.85 9.37
C ASP A 3 -18.27 14.56 8.63
N LEU A 4 -17.15 14.56 9.37
CA LEU A 4 -15.91 13.93 8.91
C LEU A 4 -16.06 12.47 9.30
N GLN A 5 -16.53 11.66 8.35
CA GLN A 5 -16.47 10.21 8.46
C GLN A 5 -15.01 9.84 8.71
N ASP A 6 -14.74 9.45 9.95
CA ASP A 6 -13.53 8.77 10.37
C ASP A 6 -13.60 7.38 9.72
N ASP A 7 -13.14 7.29 8.47
CA ASP A 7 -12.88 6.03 7.78
C ASP A 7 -11.74 5.34 8.54
N GLN A 8 -12.09 4.69 9.66
CA GLN A 8 -11.17 3.85 10.41
C GLN A 8 -10.75 2.69 9.51
N GLN A 9 -9.64 2.87 8.80
CA GLN A 9 -8.94 1.82 8.09
C GLN A 9 -8.59 0.75 9.13
N SER A 10 -9.21 -0.41 8.99
CA SER A 10 -9.01 -1.58 9.83
C SER A 10 -8.63 -2.75 8.94
N LEU A 11 -7.88 -3.71 9.48
CA LEU A 11 -7.54 -4.94 8.73
C LEU A 11 -8.81 -5.62 8.24
N SER A 12 -8.78 -6.07 6.99
CA SER A 12 -9.88 -6.86 6.43
C SER A 12 -10.14 -8.11 7.30
N PRO A 13 -11.39 -8.60 7.37
CA PRO A 13 -11.72 -9.79 8.14
C PRO A 13 -10.94 -11.03 7.69
N GLU A 14 -10.61 -11.17 6.39
CA GLU A 14 -9.77 -12.27 5.89
C GLU A 14 -8.36 -12.22 6.51
N LEU A 15 -7.75 -11.04 6.54
CA LEU A 15 -6.43 -10.85 7.15
C LEU A 15 -6.44 -11.06 8.66
N GLN A 16 -7.53 -10.71 9.35
CA GLN A 16 -7.67 -10.98 10.79
C GLN A 16 -7.67 -12.48 11.08
N GLU A 17 -8.36 -13.28 10.26
CA GLU A 17 -8.37 -14.74 10.38
C GLU A 17 -6.99 -15.34 10.10
N GLU A 18 -6.30 -14.87 9.05
CA GLU A 18 -4.95 -15.33 8.72
C GLU A 18 -3.93 -15.02 9.84
N VAL A 19 -3.93 -13.80 10.38
CA VAL A 19 -3.03 -13.38 11.48
C VAL A 19 -3.28 -14.22 12.75
N SER A 20 -4.54 -14.53 13.04
CA SER A 20 -4.92 -15.43 14.13
C SER A 20 -4.36 -16.85 13.91
N GLY A 21 -4.49 -17.39 12.68
CA GLY A 21 -3.93 -18.68 12.30
C GLY A 21 -2.39 -18.74 12.39
N VAL A 22 -1.70 -17.65 12.06
CA VAL A 22 -0.24 -17.52 12.20
C VAL A 22 0.17 -17.58 13.68
N SER A 23 -0.57 -16.91 14.57
CA SER A 23 -0.33 -16.96 16.01
C SER A 23 -0.51 -18.38 16.58
N MET A 24 -1.55 -19.10 16.16
CA MET A 24 -1.77 -20.50 16.55
C MET A 24 -0.69 -21.45 16.02
N SER A 25 -0.21 -21.22 14.80
CA SER A 25 0.89 -21.99 14.21
C SER A 25 2.18 -21.86 15.01
N LEU A 26 2.47 -20.66 15.53
CA LEU A 26 3.63 -20.41 16.41
C LEU A 26 3.52 -21.20 17.72
N VAL A 27 2.36 -21.15 18.37
CA VAL A 27 2.10 -21.88 19.62
C VAL A 27 2.26 -23.39 19.40
N ALA A 28 1.73 -23.93 18.31
CA ALA A 28 1.86 -25.35 17.96
C ALA A 28 3.33 -25.75 17.69
N ALA A 29 4.10 -24.91 16.99
CA ALA A 29 5.52 -25.13 16.74
C ALA A 29 6.32 -25.19 18.05
N MET A 30 6.07 -24.25 18.97
CA MET A 30 6.72 -24.22 20.29
C MET A 30 6.31 -25.43 21.16
N ALA A 31 5.03 -25.81 21.14
CA ALA A 31 4.54 -27.01 21.84
C ALA A 31 5.16 -28.31 21.29
N SER A 32 5.58 -28.30 20.02
CA SER A 32 6.28 -29.41 19.35
C SER A 32 7.80 -29.38 19.57
N GLY A 33 8.30 -28.49 20.44
CA GLY A 33 9.71 -28.44 20.83
C GLY A 33 10.62 -27.63 19.91
N LEU A 34 10.07 -26.87 18.96
CA LEU A 34 10.89 -25.88 18.24
C LEU A 34 11.36 -24.79 19.21
N SER A 35 12.63 -24.42 19.10
CA SER A 35 13.15 -23.27 19.84
C SER A 35 12.44 -21.99 19.39
N PRO A 36 12.27 -21.00 20.28
CA PRO A 36 11.63 -19.73 19.93
C PRO A 36 12.24 -19.08 18.68
N GLU A 37 13.56 -19.17 18.51
CA GLU A 37 14.28 -18.64 17.35
C GLU A 37 13.90 -19.34 16.03
N LYS A 38 13.82 -20.68 16.04
CA LYS A 38 13.41 -21.45 14.85
C LYS A 38 11.94 -21.26 14.52
N ALA A 39 11.08 -21.21 15.53
CA ALA A 39 9.66 -20.95 15.36
C ALA A 39 9.44 -19.53 14.80
N MET A 40 10.28 -18.57 15.19
CA MET A 40 10.23 -17.20 14.68
C MET A 40 10.78 -17.04 13.26
N ALA A 41 11.81 -17.80 12.90
CA ALA A 41 12.30 -17.86 11.52
C ALA A 41 11.25 -18.45 10.56
N GLU A 42 10.57 -19.53 10.98
CA GLU A 42 9.46 -20.14 10.22
C GLU A 42 8.30 -19.16 10.06
N LEU A 43 7.95 -18.45 11.14
CA LEU A 43 6.93 -17.40 11.11
C LEU A 43 7.32 -16.29 10.13
N HIS A 44 8.56 -15.80 10.18
CA HIS A 44 9.08 -14.78 9.27
C HIS A 44 9.01 -15.24 7.80
N GLY A 45 9.34 -16.51 7.54
CA GLY A 45 9.23 -17.12 6.21
C GLY A 45 7.80 -17.16 5.71
N ARG A 46 6.85 -17.63 6.53
CA ARG A 46 5.43 -17.68 6.18
C ARG A 46 4.81 -16.30 6.01
N PHE A 47 5.17 -15.33 6.87
CA PHE A 47 4.75 -13.94 6.75
C PHE A 47 5.23 -13.35 5.43
N LYS A 48 6.49 -13.64 5.05
CA LYS A 48 7.05 -13.22 3.76
C LYS A 48 6.33 -13.83 2.56
N GLU A 49 5.78 -15.04 2.67
CA GLU A 49 4.98 -15.65 1.60
C GLU A 49 3.54 -15.11 1.55
N ILE A 50 2.91 -14.81 2.70
CA ILE A 50 1.60 -14.13 2.76
C ILE A 50 1.71 -12.73 2.14
N LEU A 51 2.75 -11.97 2.52
CA LEU A 51 3.07 -10.66 1.95
C LEU A 51 3.22 -10.68 0.42
N LYS A 52 3.68 -11.79 -0.16
CA LYS A 52 3.82 -11.96 -1.61
C LYS A 52 2.52 -12.38 -2.31
N ARG A 53 1.61 -13.06 -1.61
CA ARG A 53 0.40 -13.66 -2.21
C ARG A 53 -0.79 -12.73 -2.22
N GLU A 54 -1.03 -12.01 -1.12
CA GLU A 54 -2.24 -11.20 -0.92
C GLU A 54 -1.99 -9.71 -1.20
N GLY A 55 -0.73 -9.28 -1.34
CA GLY A 55 -0.38 -7.90 -1.69
C GLY A 55 -0.81 -6.89 -0.63
N LEU A 56 -0.15 -6.89 0.54
CA LEU A 56 -0.49 -5.93 1.58
C LEU A 56 -0.23 -4.49 1.13
N SER A 57 -1.19 -3.63 1.38
CA SER A 57 -1.04 -2.18 1.24
C SER A 57 0.05 -1.65 2.20
N PRO A 58 0.67 -0.50 1.90
CA PRO A 58 1.63 0.11 2.82
C PRO A 58 1.06 0.40 4.20
N TRP A 59 -0.23 0.72 4.31
CA TRP A 59 -0.89 0.90 5.59
C TRP A 59 -0.86 -0.41 6.40
N GLU A 60 -1.28 -1.53 5.81
CA GLU A 60 -1.32 -2.83 6.50
C GLU A 60 0.08 -3.29 6.93
N ILE A 61 1.08 -3.07 6.08
CA ILE A 61 2.49 -3.35 6.41
C ILE A 61 2.92 -2.54 7.65
N ALA A 62 2.63 -1.24 7.67
CA ALA A 62 3.01 -0.36 8.78
C ALA A 62 2.21 -0.67 10.06
N TYR A 63 0.92 -0.95 9.94
CA TYR A 63 0.05 -1.31 11.04
C TYR A 63 0.50 -2.60 11.71
N LEU A 64 0.69 -3.67 10.93
CA LEU A 64 1.14 -4.97 11.42
C LEU A 64 2.50 -4.86 12.10
N ARG A 65 3.42 -4.07 11.54
CA ARG A 65 4.69 -3.76 12.18
C ARG A 65 4.49 -3.15 13.57
N GLY A 66 3.63 -2.13 13.69
CA GLY A 66 3.33 -1.50 14.98
C GLY A 66 2.73 -2.46 16.01
N LYS A 67 1.88 -3.42 15.58
CA LYS A 67 1.33 -4.46 16.46
C LYS A 67 2.39 -5.49 16.90
N ILE A 68 3.28 -5.90 15.99
CA ILE A 68 4.39 -6.82 16.30
C ILE A 68 5.37 -6.18 17.29
N GLU A 69 5.69 -4.90 17.09
CA GLU A 69 6.57 -4.12 17.96
C GLU A 69 5.87 -3.66 19.26
N LYS A 70 4.58 -3.93 19.43
CA LYS A 70 3.77 -3.59 20.61
C LYS A 70 3.78 -2.09 20.94
N TRP A 71 3.58 -1.27 19.92
CA TRP A 71 3.45 0.17 20.09
C TRP A 71 2.24 0.54 20.96
N PRO A 72 2.23 1.76 21.56
CA PRO A 72 1.10 2.23 22.34
C PRO A 72 -0.23 2.15 21.56
N PRO A 73 -1.37 1.96 22.24
CA PRO A 73 -2.68 1.97 21.58
C PRO A 73 -2.89 3.26 20.76
N GLY A 74 -3.38 3.13 19.53
CA GLY A 74 -3.61 4.25 18.60
C GLY A 74 -2.37 4.67 17.79
N TYR A 75 -1.16 4.40 18.27
CA TYR A 75 0.06 4.84 17.59
C TYR A 75 0.34 4.07 16.30
N ALA A 76 -0.02 2.78 16.24
CA ALA A 76 0.17 1.96 15.04
C ALA A 76 -0.72 2.44 13.88
N GLU A 77 -1.95 2.81 14.20
CA GLU A 77 -2.94 3.35 13.26
C GLU A 77 -2.47 4.71 12.71
N GLU A 78 -2.11 5.66 13.59
CA GLU A 78 -1.62 6.99 13.19
C GLU A 78 -0.36 6.91 12.30
N TRP A 79 0.60 6.06 12.69
CA TRP A 79 1.81 5.88 11.92
C TRP A 79 1.55 5.20 10.57
N ALA A 80 0.65 4.21 10.53
CA ALA A 80 0.31 3.51 9.30
C ALA A 80 -0.34 4.46 8.28
N SER A 81 -1.24 5.34 8.74
CA SER A 81 -1.85 6.37 7.89
C SER A 81 -0.79 7.32 7.33
N GLY A 82 0.06 7.89 8.19
CA GLY A 82 1.13 8.79 7.74
C GLY A 82 2.13 8.12 6.79
N TYR A 83 2.44 6.84 7.01
CA TYR A 83 3.30 6.08 6.12
C TYR A 83 2.64 5.84 4.74
N ALA A 84 1.36 5.46 4.71
CA ALA A 84 0.64 5.25 3.46
C ALA A 84 0.49 6.55 2.66
N GLU A 85 0.11 7.64 3.33
CA GLU A 85 0.03 8.98 2.73
C GLU A 85 1.38 9.43 2.17
N GLY A 86 2.46 9.29 2.94
CA GLY A 86 3.81 9.63 2.48
C GLY A 86 4.26 8.81 1.27
N ARG A 87 3.85 7.54 1.19
CA ARG A 87 4.11 6.68 0.02
C ARG A 87 3.34 7.13 -1.21
N ALA A 88 2.08 7.53 -1.08
CA ALA A 88 1.29 8.07 -2.17
C ALA A 88 1.86 9.41 -2.66
N ALA A 89 2.15 10.34 -1.74
CA ALA A 89 2.74 11.64 -2.05
C ALA A 89 4.06 11.50 -2.81
N ALA A 90 4.97 10.63 -2.36
CA ALA A 90 6.23 10.37 -3.04
C ALA A 90 6.02 9.82 -4.47
N ARG A 91 5.00 8.99 -4.69
CA ARG A 91 4.69 8.45 -6.03
C ARG A 91 4.11 9.54 -6.95
N ALA A 92 3.24 10.39 -6.42
CA ALA A 92 2.73 11.57 -7.12
C ALA A 92 3.86 12.51 -7.55
N GLU A 93 4.82 12.79 -6.66
CA GLU A 93 6.02 13.59 -6.98
C GLU A 93 6.84 12.95 -8.11
N VAL A 94 7.08 11.64 -8.07
CA VAL A 94 7.81 10.92 -9.12
C VAL A 94 7.12 11.05 -10.48
N ILE A 95 5.79 10.94 -10.54
CA ILE A 95 5.01 11.14 -11.78
C ILE A 95 5.25 12.55 -12.33
N LEU A 96 5.10 13.57 -11.48
CA LEU A 96 5.27 14.96 -11.89
C LEU A 96 6.69 15.25 -12.38
N SER A 97 7.71 14.74 -11.68
CA SER A 97 9.11 14.86 -12.09
C SER A 97 9.39 14.16 -13.43
N ALA A 98 8.78 13.01 -13.69
CA ALA A 98 8.92 12.31 -14.96
C ALA A 98 8.32 13.12 -16.12
N LEU A 99 7.13 13.71 -15.94
CA LEU A 99 6.52 14.58 -16.94
C LEU A 99 7.35 15.84 -17.21
N GLU A 100 7.86 16.48 -16.17
CA GLU A 100 8.72 17.65 -16.26
C GLU A 100 10.01 17.33 -17.02
N ALA A 101 10.70 16.23 -16.67
CA ALA A 101 11.92 15.79 -17.34
C ALA A 101 11.70 15.51 -18.84
N ARG A 102 10.48 15.15 -19.23
CA ARG A 102 10.08 14.92 -20.63
C ARG A 102 9.56 16.18 -21.33
N GLY A 103 9.45 17.31 -20.62
CA GLY A 103 8.89 18.55 -21.17
C GLY A 103 7.38 18.49 -21.42
N VAL A 104 6.65 17.57 -20.80
CA VAL A 104 5.19 17.48 -20.91
C VAL A 104 4.57 18.53 -19.99
N ALA A 105 3.81 19.46 -20.57
CA ALA A 105 3.17 20.52 -19.80
C ALA A 105 2.06 19.95 -18.90
N VAL A 106 2.12 20.30 -17.60
CA VAL A 106 1.14 19.85 -16.59
C VAL A 106 0.28 21.04 -16.16
N THR A 107 -1.03 20.96 -16.41
CA THR A 107 -1.99 21.97 -15.96
C THR A 107 -2.25 21.85 -14.45
N VAL A 108 -2.78 22.91 -13.83
CA VAL A 108 -3.12 22.91 -12.39
C VAL A 108 -4.06 21.76 -12.03
N ASN A 109 -5.10 21.54 -12.85
CA ASN A 109 -6.07 20.47 -12.64
C ASN A 109 -5.43 19.07 -12.70
N VAL A 110 -4.51 18.84 -13.65
CA VAL A 110 -3.79 17.57 -13.74
C VAL A 110 -2.88 17.37 -12.52
N ARG A 111 -2.16 18.42 -12.09
CA ARG A 111 -1.32 18.38 -10.91
C ARG A 111 -2.13 18.04 -9.66
N GLU A 112 -3.24 18.75 -9.43
CA GLU A 112 -4.13 18.52 -8.29
C GLU A 112 -4.65 17.08 -8.26
N ARG A 113 -5.09 16.54 -9.41
CA ARG A 113 -5.57 15.16 -9.52
C ARG A 113 -4.48 14.12 -9.21
N ILE A 114 -3.23 14.37 -9.61
CA ILE A 114 -2.11 13.48 -9.29
C ILE A 114 -1.80 13.54 -7.79
N THR A 115 -1.74 14.74 -7.21
CA THR A 115 -1.36 14.92 -5.80
C THR A 115 -2.44 14.56 -4.79
N SER A 116 -3.71 14.55 -5.19
CA SER A 116 -4.83 14.15 -4.32
C SER A 116 -5.12 12.65 -4.34
N CYS A 117 -4.51 11.91 -5.27
CA CYS A 117 -4.68 10.47 -5.37
C CYS A 117 -3.90 9.76 -4.27
N THR A 118 -4.57 8.89 -3.50
CA THR A 118 -3.97 8.05 -2.46
C THR A 118 -3.92 6.57 -2.84
N ASP A 119 -4.58 6.18 -3.94
CA ASP A 119 -4.56 4.83 -4.47
C ASP A 119 -3.22 4.55 -5.17
N LEU A 120 -2.44 3.66 -4.56
CA LEU A 120 -1.10 3.32 -5.01
C LEU A 120 -1.07 2.52 -6.29
N ASP A 121 -2.10 1.73 -6.60
CA ASP A 121 -2.16 0.97 -7.84
C ASP A 121 -2.46 1.91 -9.01
N THR A 122 -3.39 2.84 -8.81
CA THR A 122 -3.63 3.94 -9.75
C THR A 122 -2.38 4.78 -9.97
N LEU A 123 -1.69 5.17 -8.90
CA LEU A 123 -0.43 5.93 -8.99
C LEU A 123 0.69 5.11 -9.65
N ALA A 124 0.75 3.79 -9.46
CA ALA A 124 1.70 2.93 -10.14
C ALA A 124 1.45 2.91 -11.65
N LEU A 125 0.19 2.74 -12.07
CA LEU A 125 -0.22 2.79 -13.47
C LEU A 125 0.10 4.15 -14.11
N TRP A 126 -0.19 5.25 -13.42
CA TRP A 126 0.13 6.59 -13.91
C TRP A 126 1.63 6.81 -14.00
N CYS A 127 2.42 6.27 -13.07
CA CYS A 127 3.87 6.33 -13.15
C CYS A 127 4.38 5.65 -14.42
N ASP A 128 3.89 4.46 -14.75
CA ASP A 128 4.32 3.76 -15.97
C ASP A 128 3.93 4.53 -17.24
N ARG A 129 2.72 5.09 -17.26
CA ARG A 129 2.24 5.92 -18.38
C ARG A 129 3.02 7.22 -18.52
N SER A 130 3.43 7.84 -17.40
CA SER A 130 4.17 9.10 -17.41
C SER A 130 5.47 9.03 -18.21
N LEU A 131 5.98 7.82 -18.48
CA LEU A 131 7.18 7.57 -19.26
C LEU A 131 6.94 7.62 -20.79
N THR A 132 5.71 7.44 -21.26
CA THR A 132 5.41 7.23 -22.68
C THR A 132 4.40 8.21 -23.27
N ILE A 133 3.46 8.73 -22.47
CA ILE A 133 2.40 9.64 -22.93
C ILE A 133 2.94 10.92 -23.57
N THR A 134 2.15 11.56 -24.43
CA THR A 134 2.52 12.82 -25.08
C THR A 134 1.89 14.05 -24.44
N THR A 135 0.70 13.90 -23.84
CA THR A 135 0.02 14.96 -23.08
C THR A 135 -0.25 14.48 -21.65
N ALA A 136 -0.33 15.40 -20.69
CA ALA A 136 -0.48 15.02 -19.29
C ALA A 136 -1.86 14.38 -19.01
N GLU A 137 -2.89 14.78 -19.75
CA GLU A 137 -4.24 14.24 -19.69
C GLU A 137 -4.32 12.76 -20.11
N ASP A 138 -3.39 12.29 -20.96
CA ASP A 138 -3.32 10.89 -21.38
C ASP A 138 -3.00 9.93 -20.21
N LEU A 139 -2.46 10.44 -19.08
CA LEU A 139 -2.27 9.64 -17.86
C LEU A 139 -3.56 8.92 -17.44
N PHE A 140 -4.70 9.59 -17.64
CA PHE A 140 -5.97 9.20 -17.08
C PHE A 140 -6.85 8.40 -18.04
N ARG A 141 -6.44 8.20 -19.29
CA ARG A 141 -7.23 7.45 -20.27
C ARG A 141 -7.26 5.97 -19.88
N GLU A 142 -8.41 5.32 -19.94
CA GLU A 142 -8.45 3.86 -19.83
C GLU A 142 -7.73 3.24 -21.05
N GLY A 143 -7.13 2.07 -20.86
CA GLY A 143 -6.33 1.41 -21.89
C GLY A 143 -7.08 1.39 -23.23
N ALA A 144 -6.40 1.79 -24.30
CA ALA A 144 -6.95 1.92 -25.64
C ALA A 144 -7.94 0.78 -25.95
N GLU A 145 -9.21 1.16 -26.15
CA GLU A 145 -10.21 0.28 -26.75
C GLU A 145 -9.66 -0.15 -28.11
N ALA A 146 -9.41 -1.46 -28.27
CA ALA A 146 -8.96 -2.02 -29.54
C ALA A 146 -9.97 -1.63 -30.63
N PRO A 147 -9.53 -1.26 -31.85
CA PRO A 147 -10.45 -0.95 -32.94
C PRO A 147 -11.36 -2.15 -33.17
N GLN A 148 -12.67 -1.95 -33.01
CA GLN A 148 -13.67 -2.89 -33.48
C GLN A 148 -13.73 -2.73 -35.00
N GLU A 149 -13.15 -3.68 -35.73
CA GLU A 149 -13.36 -3.86 -37.18
C GLU A 149 -14.72 -4.51 -37.46
#